data_AF-A0A6L6F317-F1
#
_entry.id   AF-A0A6L6F317-F1
#
_cell.length_a   1.000
_cell.length_b   1.000
_cell.length_c   1.000
_cell.angle_alpha   90.00
_cell.angle_beta   90.00
_cell.angle_gamma   90.00
#
_symmetry.space_group_name_H-M   'P 1'
#
loop_
_entity.id
_entity.type
_entity.pdbx_description
1 polymer ?
#
loop_
_entity_poly.entity_id
_entity_poly.type
_entity_poly.pdbx_seq_one_letter_code
_entity_poly.pdbx_strand_id
1 'polypeptide(L)'
;ATFGTPILTSEAILINRDNTQMRPELEILIRRLQGVVTARQYVLLDYDVPAKSVDEACAITPGLESPTISPLQKPDWVAVRAMVLRKETNRLMDELWALGARGILVTDIHACRL
;
A
#
# COMPACT_ATOMS: atom_id res chain seq x y z
N ALA A 1 35.17 3.14 8.80
CA ALA A 1 34.19 3.32 9.89
C ALA A 1 34.77 2.73 11.17
N THR A 2 34.48 3.32 12.32
CA THR A 2 35.08 2.99 13.64
C THR A 2 34.61 1.64 14.22
N PHE A 3 33.67 0.97 13.54
CA PHE A 3 33.16 -0.36 13.89
C PHE A 3 33.21 -1.27 12.66
N GLY A 4 33.55 -2.55 12.88
CA GLY A 4 33.56 -3.60 11.85
C GLY A 4 32.17 -4.09 11.46
N THR A 5 32.08 -5.19 10.72
CA THR A 5 30.80 -5.79 10.32
C THR A 5 30.03 -6.32 11.53
N PRO A 6 28.69 -6.19 11.56
CA PRO A 6 27.87 -6.73 12.63
C PRO A 6 27.97 -8.26 12.69
N ILE A 7 27.97 -8.82 13.91
CA ILE A 7 27.97 -10.27 14.15
C ILE A 7 26.60 -10.87 13.77
N LEU A 8 25.52 -10.14 14.05
CA LEU A 8 24.15 -10.56 13.78
C LEU A 8 23.24 -9.34 13.57
N THR A 9 22.33 -9.46 12.62
CA THR A 9 21.16 -8.59 12.46
C THR A 9 19.93 -9.29 13.03
N SER A 10 19.23 -8.64 13.97
CA SER A 10 18.05 -9.22 14.64
C SER A 10 16.76 -8.54 14.16
N GLU A 11 15.70 -9.34 14.02
CA GLU A 11 14.34 -8.87 13.73
C GLU A 11 13.32 -9.69 14.53
N ALA A 12 12.11 -9.14 14.67
CA ALA A 12 11.02 -9.86 15.32
C ALA A 12 10.43 -10.91 14.37
N ILE A 13 10.45 -12.18 14.78
CA ILE A 13 9.91 -13.30 14.01
C ILE A 13 8.81 -14.03 14.79
N LEU A 14 7.87 -14.64 14.06
CA LEU A 14 6.92 -15.59 14.64
C LEU A 14 7.54 -16.99 14.64
N ILE A 15 7.58 -17.64 15.81
CA ILE A 15 8.10 -19.00 15.97
C ILE A 15 6.98 -19.97 16.38
N ASN A 16 7.10 -21.22 15.95
CA ASN A 16 6.24 -22.33 16.34
C ASN A 16 7.12 -23.47 16.89
N ARG A 17 6.53 -24.35 17.71
CA ARG A 17 7.18 -25.58 18.16
C ARG A 17 7.46 -26.50 16.98
N ASP A 18 8.66 -27.06 16.95
CA ASP A 18 9.08 -28.03 15.95
C ASP A 18 8.24 -29.32 15.97
N ASN A 19 8.12 -30.02 14.85
CA ASN A 19 7.36 -31.27 14.68
C ASN A 19 5.89 -31.24 15.17
N THR A 20 5.24 -30.07 15.19
CA THR A 20 3.83 -29.95 15.59
C THR A 20 2.96 -29.75 14.35
N GLN A 21 1.88 -30.51 14.22
CA GLN A 21 0.94 -30.35 13.11
C GLN A 21 0.28 -28.97 13.17
N MET A 22 0.21 -28.30 12.01
CA MET A 22 -0.43 -26.99 11.89
C MET A 22 -1.92 -27.11 12.25
N ARG A 23 -2.31 -26.42 13.31
CA ARG A 23 -3.71 -26.33 13.74
C ARG A 23 -4.42 -25.22 12.95
N PRO A 24 -5.70 -25.39 12.58
CA PRO A 24 -6.45 -24.36 11.86
C PRO A 24 -6.45 -22.99 12.55
N GLU A 25 -6.46 -22.95 13.88
CA GLU A 25 -6.43 -21.69 14.64
C GLU A 25 -5.09 -20.95 14.51
N LEU A 26 -3.99 -21.70 14.38
CA LEU A 26 -2.67 -21.12 14.15
C LEU A 26 -2.57 -20.52 12.74
N GLU A 27 -3.16 -21.15 11.73
CA GLU A 27 -3.26 -20.57 10.39
C GLU A 27 -4.03 -19.25 10.40
N ILE A 28 -5.13 -19.18 11.15
CA ILE A 28 -5.90 -17.94 11.31
C ILE A 28 -5.04 -16.84 11.94
N LEU A 29 -4.26 -17.17 12.97
CA LEU A 29 -3.33 -16.22 13.60
C LEU A 29 -2.25 -15.74 12.62
N ILE A 30 -1.62 -16.66 11.89
CA ILE A 30 -0.60 -16.34 10.89
C ILE A 30 -1.16 -15.39 9.83
N ARG A 31 -2.34 -15.68 9.29
CA ARG A 31 -3.00 -14.81 8.29
C ARG A 31 -3.31 -13.41 8.83
N ARG A 32 -3.71 -13.30 10.11
CA ARG A 32 -3.95 -11.99 10.76
C ARG A 32 -2.64 -11.19 10.89
N LEU A 33 -1.57 -11.84 11.34
CA LEU A 33 -0.26 -11.20 11.51
C LEU A 33 0.34 -10.78 10.16
N GLN A 34 0.30 -11.68 9.17
CA GLN A 34 0.73 -11.38 7.81
C GLN A 34 -0.01 -10.18 7.25
N GLY A 35 -1.33 -10.10 7.45
CA GLY A 35 -2.11 -8.97 6.96
C GLY A 35 -1.70 -7.62 7.55
N VAL A 36 -1.25 -7.59 8.81
CA VAL A 36 -0.70 -6.38 9.45
C VAL A 36 0.70 -6.07 8.91
N VAL A 37 1.56 -7.08 8.77
CA VAL A 37 2.93 -6.91 8.24
C VAL A 37 2.90 -6.38 6.82
N THR A 38 2.05 -6.94 5.96
CA THR A 38 1.85 -6.46 4.59
C THR A 38 1.32 -5.03 4.58
N ALA A 39 0.27 -4.73 5.35
CA ALA A 39 -0.33 -3.38 5.36
C ALA A 39 0.67 -2.28 5.73
N ARG A 40 1.67 -2.55 6.59
CA ARG A 40 2.72 -1.57 6.94
C ARG A 40 3.54 -1.10 5.74
N GLN A 41 3.67 -1.92 4.70
CA GLN A 41 4.42 -1.58 3.49
C GLN A 41 3.66 -0.66 2.54
N TYR A 42 2.34 -0.55 2.71
CA TYR A 42 1.47 0.19 1.81
C TYR A 42 0.77 1.36 2.52
N VAL A 43 0.26 2.27 1.69
CA VAL A 43 -0.70 3.30 2.07
C VAL A 43 -1.80 3.34 1.02
N LEU A 44 -2.96 3.86 1.39
CA LEU A 44 -4.02 4.15 0.45
C LEU A 44 -3.85 5.59 -0.05
N LEU A 45 -3.69 5.74 -1.37
CA LEU A 45 -3.72 7.03 -2.03
C LEU A 45 -5.13 7.27 -2.57
N ASP A 46 -5.67 8.46 -2.31
CA ASP A 46 -6.98 8.91 -2.80
C ASP A 46 -6.80 10.31 -3.39
N TYR A 47 -7.26 10.55 -4.62
CA TYR A 47 -7.07 11.84 -5.27
C TYR A 47 -8.12 12.09 -6.36
N ASP A 48 -8.38 13.37 -6.61
CA ASP A 48 -9.24 13.82 -7.71
C ASP A 48 -8.39 14.12 -8.94
N VAL A 49 -8.82 13.71 -10.12
CA VAL A 49 -8.13 13.97 -11.39
C VAL A 49 -9.13 14.32 -12.51
N PRO A 50 -8.76 15.16 -13.48
CA PRO A 50 -9.57 15.35 -14.69
C PRO A 50 -9.80 14.01 -15.39
N ALA A 51 -11.03 13.74 -15.82
CA ALA A 51 -11.42 12.47 -16.45
C ALA A 51 -10.55 12.14 -17.69
N LYS A 52 -10.12 13.16 -18.44
CA LYS A 52 -9.21 13.01 -19.59
C LYS A 52 -7.82 12.49 -19.25
N SER A 53 -7.41 12.57 -17.99
CA SER A 53 -6.09 12.18 -17.49
C SER A 53 -6.15 10.93 -16.62
N VAL A 54 -7.32 10.27 -16.53
CA VAL A 54 -7.52 9.11 -15.65
C VAL A 54 -6.62 7.94 -16.04
N ASP A 55 -6.46 7.66 -17.34
CA ASP A 55 -5.65 6.53 -17.82
C ASP A 55 -4.17 6.69 -17.45
N GLU A 56 -3.62 7.90 -17.63
CA GLU A 56 -2.27 8.24 -17.22
C GLU A 56 -2.12 8.16 -15.69
N ALA A 57 -3.12 8.62 -14.94
CA ALA A 57 -3.10 8.55 -13.48
C ALA A 57 -3.14 7.09 -12.98
N CYS A 58 -3.93 6.23 -13.62
CA CYS A 58 -4.00 4.80 -13.33
C CYS A 58 -2.70 4.06 -13.68
N ALA A 59 -1.93 4.54 -14.66
CA ALA A 59 -0.60 4.01 -14.95
C ALA A 59 0.42 4.38 -13.85
N ILE A 60 0.30 5.57 -13.25
CA ILE A 60 1.14 6.01 -12.12
C ILE A 60 0.79 5.22 -10.86
N THR A 61 -0.51 5.02 -10.58
CA THR A 61 -0.98 4.23 -9.44
C THR A 61 -1.84 3.04 -9.89
N PRO A 62 -1.20 1.94 -10.35
CA PRO A 62 -1.93 0.76 -10.84
C PRO A 62 -2.65 -0.03 -9.74
N GLY A 63 -2.35 0.27 -8.47
CA GLY A 63 -2.88 -0.49 -7.35
C GLY A 63 -2.31 -1.91 -7.27
N LEU A 64 -2.92 -2.75 -6.44
CA LEU A 64 -2.58 -4.16 -6.30
C LEU A 64 -3.25 -5.05 -7.36
N GLU A 65 -4.50 -4.74 -7.68
CA GLU A 65 -5.32 -5.43 -8.69
C GLU A 65 -5.68 -4.45 -9.81
N SER A 66 -6.37 -3.37 -9.42
CA SER A 66 -6.74 -2.26 -10.29
C SER A 66 -7.15 -1.06 -9.42
N PRO A 67 -6.88 0.18 -9.83
CA PRO A 67 -7.35 1.35 -9.10
C PRO A 67 -8.89 1.44 -9.15
N THR A 68 -9.49 1.91 -8.05
CA THR A 68 -10.92 2.23 -8.04
C THR A 68 -11.12 3.63 -8.60
N ILE A 69 -12.03 3.78 -9.56
CA ILE A 69 -12.38 5.05 -10.21
C ILE A 69 -13.84 5.37 -9.87
N SER A 70 -14.11 6.57 -9.35
CA SER A 70 -15.46 7.01 -8.97
C SER A 70 -15.77 8.39 -9.57
N PRO A 71 -16.90 8.58 -10.28
CA PRO A 71 -17.26 9.89 -10.82
C PRO A 71 -17.57 10.88 -9.69
N LEU A 72 -17.15 12.14 -9.86
CA LEU A 72 -17.47 13.21 -8.92
C LEU A 72 -18.74 13.97 -9.32
N GLN A 73 -19.29 14.73 -8.37
CA GLN A 73 -20.37 15.68 -8.63
C GLN A 73 -19.95 16.78 -9.61
N LYS A 74 -18.68 17.18 -9.56
CA LYS A 74 -18.10 18.11 -10.51
C LYS A 74 -17.93 17.39 -11.87
N PRO A 75 -18.55 17.88 -12.96
CA PRO A 75 -18.37 17.29 -14.28
C PRO A 75 -16.89 17.25 -14.67
N ASP A 76 -16.52 16.24 -15.47
CA ASP A 76 -15.17 16.02 -16.00
C ASP A 76 -14.09 15.71 -14.95
N TRP A 77 -14.47 15.33 -13.73
CA TRP A 77 -13.56 14.87 -12.68
C TRP A 77 -13.95 13.51 -12.12
N VAL A 78 -12.93 12.74 -11.75
CA VAL A 78 -13.07 11.44 -11.09
C VAL A 78 -12.16 11.39 -9.86
N ALA A 79 -12.60 10.69 -8.83
CA ALA A 79 -11.74 10.26 -7.74
C ALA A 79 -11.10 8.92 -8.10
N VAL A 80 -9.80 8.79 -7.84
CA VAL A 80 -9.05 7.55 -8.01
C VAL A 80 -8.48 7.14 -6.68
N ARG A 81 -8.63 5.84 -6.35
CA ARG A 81 -8.12 5.25 -5.12
C ARG A 81 -7.29 4.02 -5.43
N ALA A 82 -6.06 3.99 -4.92
CA ALA A 82 -5.13 2.89 -5.13
C ALA A 82 -4.22 2.66 -3.92
N MET A 83 -3.90 1.40 -3.63
CA MET A 83 -2.83 1.05 -2.68
C MET A 83 -1.47 1.21 -3.37
N VAL A 84 -0.54 1.90 -2.72
CA VAL A 84 0.81 2.14 -3.23
C VAL A 84 1.85 1.85 -2.15
N LEU A 85 3.09 1.57 -2.55
CA LEU A 85 4.18 1.37 -1.61
C LEU A 85 4.48 2.66 -0.84
N ARG A 86 4.55 2.57 0.49
CA ARG A 86 4.81 3.71 1.38
C ARG A 86 6.07 4.49 1.02
N LYS A 87 7.11 3.80 0.54
CA LYS A 87 8.39 4.42 0.15
C LYS A 87 8.29 5.26 -1.13
N GLU A 88 7.25 5.05 -1.94
CA GLU A 88 7.07 5.74 -3.22
C GLU A 88 6.08 6.90 -3.13
N THR A 89 5.37 7.04 -2.00
CA THR A 89 4.26 7.97 -1.83
C THR A 89 4.59 9.39 -2.29
N ASN A 90 5.70 9.98 -1.83
CA ASN A 90 6.05 11.36 -2.20
C ASN A 90 6.28 11.52 -3.71
N ARG A 91 7.00 10.59 -4.34
CA ARG A 91 7.24 10.60 -5.79
C ARG A 91 5.93 10.53 -6.58
N LEU A 92 5.05 9.60 -6.19
CA LEU A 92 3.76 9.42 -6.85
C LEU A 92 2.85 10.65 -6.66
N MET A 93 2.87 11.28 -5.49
CA MET A 93 2.14 12.52 -5.25
C MET A 93 2.60 13.66 -6.18
N ASP A 94 3.91 13.81 -6.38
CA ASP A 94 4.47 14.81 -7.28
C ASP A 94 4.09 14.55 -8.75
N GLU A 95 4.18 13.29 -9.20
CA GLU A 95 3.79 12.86 -10.56
C GLU A 95 2.31 13.11 -10.83
N LEU A 96 1.45 12.74 -9.89
CA LEU A 96 0.01 12.98 -9.97
C LEU A 96 -0.32 14.48 -9.95
N TRP A 97 0.38 15.26 -9.12
CA TRP A 97 0.18 16.71 -9.08
C TRP A 97 0.53 17.37 -10.42
N ALA A 98 1.64 16.96 -11.04
CA ALA A 98 2.07 17.42 -12.36
C ALA A 98 1.06 17.06 -13.46
N LEU A 99 0.40 15.90 -13.34
CA LEU A 99 -0.68 15.47 -14.24
C LEU A 99 -1.99 16.28 -14.05
N GLY A 100 -2.10 17.05 -12.96
CA GLY A 100 -3.27 17.87 -12.66
C GLY A 100 -4.18 17.29 -11.58
N ALA A 101 -3.76 16.24 -10.88
CA ALA A 101 -4.49 15.72 -9.74
C ALA A 101 -4.54 16.73 -8.59
N ARG A 102 -5.62 16.71 -7.81
CA ARG A 102 -5.89 17.59 -6.68
C ARG A 102 -6.45 16.77 -5.51
N GLY A 103 -6.37 17.33 -4.31
CA GLY A 103 -6.87 16.65 -3.11
C GLY A 103 -6.19 15.30 -2.88
N ILE A 104 -4.87 15.21 -3.10
CA ILE A 104 -4.13 13.96 -2.95
C ILE A 104 -3.95 13.66 -1.46
N LEU A 105 -4.63 12.61 -0.99
CA LEU A 105 -4.66 12.16 0.39
C LEU A 105 -3.92 10.84 0.53
N VAL A 106 -3.25 10.68 1.67
CA VAL A 106 -2.58 9.45 2.07
C VAL A 106 -3.23 8.96 3.35
N THR A 107 -3.73 7.73 3.35
CA THR A 107 -4.32 7.10 4.53
C THR A 107 -3.55 5.83 4.90
N ASP A 108 -3.24 5.68 6.19
CA ASP A 108 -2.63 4.47 6.71
C ASP A 108 -3.59 3.28 6.68
N ILE A 109 -3.05 2.10 6.38
CA ILE A 109 -3.79 0.84 6.36
C ILE A 109 -3.37 0.03 7.58
N HIS A 110 -4.32 -0.33 8.44
CA HIS A 110 -4.00 -1.08 9.65
C HIS A 110 -3.74 -2.57 9.38
N ALA A 111 -4.50 -3.18 8.47
CA ALA A 111 -4.36 -4.55 8.02
C ALA A 111 -4.98 -4.72 6.63
N CYS A 112 -4.42 -5.62 5.81
CA CYS A 112 -4.99 -6.03 4.53
C CYS A 112 -4.90 -7.54 4.35
N ARG A 113 -5.70 -8.11 3.46
CA ARG A 113 -5.55 -9.51 3.01
C ARG A 113 -5.38 -9.48 1.51
N LEU A 114 -4.31 -10.09 1.03
CA LEU A 114 -3.98 -10.29 -0.37
C LEU A 114 -4.05 -11.78 -0.66
#